data_AF-A0A2S5NQE2-F1
#
_entry.id   AF-A0A2S5NQE2-F1
#
_cell.length_a   1.000
_cell.length_b   1.000
_cell.length_c   1.000
_cell.angle_alpha   90.00
_cell.angle_beta   90.00
_cell.angle_gamma   90.00
#
_symmetry.space_group_name_H-M   'P 1'
#
loop_
_entity.id
_entity.type
_entity.pdbx_description
1 polymer ?
#
loop_
_entity_poly.entity_id
_entity_poly.type
_entity_poly.pdbx_seq_one_letter_code
_entity_poly.pdbx_strand_id
1 'polypeptide(L)'
;MTVETEATYLDAMKQAVIDALEDIKGFDIAVMDVRKLTNMTSYMIVASATSSRQAKAMGDNVREKLKEKGYEIRGTEGEKDGEWVLVDLNDIVVHIMIPATRAYYNLEQLWGDAEARRGHIKTA
;
A
#
# COMPACT_ATOMS: atom_id res chain seq x y z
N MET A 1 16.99 -18.08 2.35
CA MET A 1 16.88 -16.73 2.93
C MET A 1 16.57 -16.89 4.41
N THR A 2 17.18 -16.10 5.29
CA THR A 2 16.93 -16.18 6.76
C THR A 2 15.78 -15.24 7.17
N VAL A 3 15.15 -15.47 8.33
CA VAL A 3 14.04 -14.63 8.82
C VAL A 3 14.46 -13.17 9.01
N GLU A 4 15.68 -12.93 9.49
CA GLU A 4 16.23 -11.58 9.70
C GLU A 4 16.47 -10.84 8.37
N THR A 5 16.93 -11.57 7.34
CA THR A 5 17.09 -11.01 5.98
C THR A 5 15.75 -10.68 5.33
N GLU A 6 14.69 -11.44 5.62
CA GLU A 6 13.34 -11.20 5.11
C GLU A 6 12.68 -9.97 5.77
N ALA A 7 12.78 -9.83 7.08
CA ALA A 7 12.29 -8.66 7.80
C ALA A 7 12.96 -7.37 7.31
N THR A 8 14.28 -7.41 7.13
CA THR A 8 15.07 -6.28 6.61
C THR A 8 14.67 -5.94 5.17
N TYR A 9 14.41 -6.93 4.33
CA TYR A 9 13.94 -6.74 2.96
C TYR A 9 12.57 -6.04 2.90
N LEU A 10 11.60 -6.52 3.69
CA LEU A 10 10.26 -5.95 3.73
C LEU A 10 10.26 -4.51 4.26
N ASP A 11 11.06 -4.23 5.29
CA ASP A 11 11.16 -2.87 5.82
C ASP A 11 11.81 -1.90 4.82
N ALA A 12 12.84 -2.35 4.09
CA ALA A 12 13.44 -1.55 3.01
C ALA A 12 12.47 -1.30 1.85
N MET A 13 11.68 -2.32 1.48
CA MET A 13 10.67 -2.21 0.43
C MET A 13 9.55 -1.24 0.83
N LYS A 14 9.05 -1.37 2.06
CA LYS A 14 8.04 -0.47 2.65
C LYS A 14 8.53 0.98 2.64
N GLN A 15 9.77 1.22 3.07
CA GLN A 15 10.32 2.57 3.06
C GLN A 15 10.45 3.11 1.62
N ALA A 16 10.91 2.29 0.68
CA ALA A 16 11.01 2.69 -0.72
C ALA A 16 9.64 3.08 -1.33
N VAL A 17 8.56 2.41 -0.93
CA VAL A 17 7.20 2.79 -1.34
C VAL A 17 6.81 4.14 -0.76
N ILE A 18 7.04 4.36 0.54
CA ILE A 18 6.72 5.63 1.21
C ILE A 18 7.49 6.78 0.54
N ASP A 19 8.80 6.63 0.34
CA ASP A 19 9.65 7.63 -0.32
C ASP A 19 9.11 7.96 -1.72
N ALA A 20 8.74 6.95 -2.51
CA ALA A 20 8.21 7.15 -3.86
C ALA A 20 6.83 7.85 -3.87
N LEU A 21 6.00 7.66 -2.84
CA LEU A 21 4.74 8.39 -2.69
C LEU A 21 5.00 9.86 -2.31
N GLU A 22 5.95 10.11 -1.40
CA GLU A 22 6.33 11.44 -0.92
C GLU A 22 7.04 12.29 -1.98
N ASP A 23 7.81 11.67 -2.87
CA ASP A 23 8.45 12.32 -4.03
C ASP A 23 7.42 13.08 -4.88
N ILE A 24 6.23 12.49 -5.07
CA ILE A 24 5.11 13.05 -5.83
C ILE A 24 4.12 13.79 -4.93
N LYS A 25 4.51 14.09 -3.68
CA LYS A 25 3.70 14.85 -2.71
C LYS A 25 2.38 14.17 -2.34
N GLY A 26 2.39 12.83 -2.29
CA GLY A 26 1.34 12.08 -1.62
C GLY A 26 1.24 12.46 -0.15
N PHE A 27 0.04 12.37 0.41
CA PHE A 27 -0.24 12.74 1.80
C PHE A 27 -1.11 11.71 2.51
N ASP A 28 -1.23 11.82 3.83
CA ASP A 28 -1.97 10.88 4.69
C ASP A 28 -1.57 9.41 4.43
N ILE A 29 -0.27 9.12 4.33
CA ILE A 29 0.22 7.77 4.04
C ILE A 29 0.01 6.89 5.27
N ALA A 30 -0.93 5.95 5.19
CA ALA A 30 -1.23 4.97 6.21
C ALA A 30 -0.61 3.62 5.83
N VAL A 31 0.05 2.96 6.78
CA VAL A 31 0.63 1.63 6.61
C VAL A 31 -0.05 0.66 7.56
N MET A 32 -0.61 -0.42 7.02
CA MET A 32 -1.30 -1.46 7.77
C MET A 32 -0.57 -2.79 7.63
N ASP A 33 -0.18 -3.38 8.75
CA ASP A 33 0.37 -4.75 8.81
C ASP A 33 -0.77 -5.77 8.76
N VAL A 34 -0.90 -6.47 7.64
CA VAL A 34 -2.00 -7.42 7.41
C VAL A 34 -1.54 -8.87 7.47
N ARG A 35 -0.28 -9.15 7.84
CA ARG A 35 0.30 -10.51 7.90
C ARG A 35 -0.45 -11.46 8.81
N LYS A 36 -1.11 -10.93 9.85
CA LYS A 36 -1.94 -11.72 10.78
C LYS A 36 -3.38 -11.91 10.30
N LEU A 37 -3.78 -11.24 9.22
CA LEU A 37 -5.15 -11.19 8.71
C LEU A 37 -5.30 -11.97 7.41
N THR A 38 -4.27 -11.94 6.55
CA THR A 38 -4.25 -12.59 5.24
C THR A 38 -2.84 -13.09 4.92
N ASN A 39 -2.76 -14.13 4.08
CA ASN A 39 -1.50 -14.65 3.54
C ASN A 39 -1.19 -14.08 2.14
N MET A 40 -2.04 -13.19 1.60
CA MET A 40 -1.84 -12.66 0.24
C MET A 40 -0.75 -11.60 0.15
N THR A 41 -0.63 -10.75 1.17
CA THR A 41 0.31 -9.63 1.18
C THR A 41 0.73 -9.32 2.62
N SER A 42 1.87 -8.67 2.82
CA SER A 42 2.39 -8.33 4.14
C SER A 42 1.88 -6.97 4.62
N TYR A 43 1.89 -5.97 3.75
CA TYR A 43 1.44 -4.61 4.07
C TYR A 43 0.41 -4.10 3.07
N MET A 44 -0.57 -3.36 3.57
CA MET A 44 -1.38 -2.46 2.76
C MET A 44 -1.00 -1.03 3.07
N ILE A 45 -0.67 -0.27 2.03
CA ILE A 45 -0.37 1.15 2.14
C ILE A 45 -1.49 1.91 1.46
N VAL A 46 -2.05 2.91 2.13
CA VAL A 46 -3.07 3.80 1.58
C VAL A 46 -2.54 5.23 1.61
N ALA A 47 -2.51 5.89 0.46
CA ALA A 47 -2.06 7.27 0.32
C ALA A 47 -3.11 8.12 -0.39
N SER A 48 -3.18 9.40 -0.01
CA SER A 48 -4.06 10.38 -0.63
C SER A 48 -3.33 11.16 -1.72
N ALA A 49 -4.05 11.42 -2.81
CA ALA A 49 -3.65 12.31 -3.90
C ALA A 49 -4.69 13.43 -4.05
N THR A 50 -4.26 14.64 -4.39
CA THR A 50 -5.14 15.80 -4.56
C THR A 50 -5.98 15.76 -5.84
N SER A 51 -5.59 14.93 -6.82
CA SER A 51 -6.26 14.78 -8.10
C SER A 51 -5.96 13.45 -8.75
N SER A 52 -6.79 13.05 -9.72
CA SER A 52 -6.57 11.82 -10.49
C SER A 52 -5.26 11.84 -11.28
N ARG A 53 -4.79 13.02 -11.70
CA ARG A 53 -3.48 13.17 -12.35
C ARG A 53 -2.35 12.84 -11.37
N GLN A 54 -2.42 13.37 -10.15
CA GLN A 54 -1.40 13.10 -9.14
C GLN A 54 -1.43 11.62 -8.71
N ALA A 55 -2.61 11.02 -8.55
CA ALA A 55 -2.73 9.61 -8.21
C ALA A 55 -2.04 8.68 -9.24
N LYS A 56 -2.25 8.95 -10.54
CA LYS A 56 -1.55 8.24 -11.62
C LYS A 56 -0.04 8.44 -11.55
N ALA A 57 0.41 9.68 -11.41
CA ALA A 57 1.84 10.00 -11.30
C ALA A 57 2.49 9.34 -10.07
N MET A 58 1.78 9.24 -8.95
CA MET A 58 2.25 8.51 -7.77
C MET A 58 2.36 7.02 -8.05
N GLY A 59 1.35 6.40 -8.68
CA GLY A 59 1.40 4.99 -9.06
C GLY A 59 2.54 4.66 -10.02
N ASP A 60 2.74 5.50 -11.03
CA ASP A 60 3.86 5.41 -11.97
C ASP A 60 5.21 5.53 -11.25
N ASN A 61 5.37 6.53 -10.36
CA ASN A 61 6.62 6.73 -9.63
C ASN A 61 6.93 5.57 -8.68
N VAL A 62 5.94 5.03 -7.97
CA VAL A 62 6.12 3.81 -7.15
C VAL A 62 6.60 2.65 -8.02
N ARG A 63 5.92 2.39 -9.16
CA ARG A 63 6.32 1.32 -10.08
C ARG A 63 7.75 1.50 -10.57
N GLU A 64 8.13 2.69 -11.00
CA GLU A 64 9.45 2.98 -11.54
C GLU A 64 10.55 2.85 -10.46
N LYS A 65 10.37 3.49 -9.31
CA LYS A 65 11.37 3.47 -8.22
C LYS A 65 11.59 2.07 -7.64
N LEU A 66 10.53 1.28 -7.48
CA LEU A 66 10.66 -0.07 -6.95
C LEU A 66 11.29 -1.00 -7.99
N LYS A 67 10.96 -0.84 -9.27
CA LYS A 67 11.62 -1.58 -10.36
C LYS A 67 13.12 -1.26 -10.46
N GLU A 68 13.52 0.01 -10.35
CA GLU A 68 14.92 0.43 -10.33
C GLU A 68 15.72 -0.19 -9.17
N LYS A 69 15.06 -0.43 -8.03
CA LYS A 69 15.63 -1.11 -6.86
C LYS A 69 15.63 -2.64 -6.97
N GLY A 70 15.11 -3.20 -8.07
CA GLY A 70 15.08 -4.64 -8.34
C GLY A 70 13.89 -5.38 -7.74
N TYR A 71 12.86 -4.67 -7.26
CA TYR A 71 11.62 -5.30 -6.79
C TYR A 71 10.71 -5.70 -7.96
N GLU A 72 9.97 -6.79 -7.77
CA GLU A 72 8.96 -7.26 -8.73
C GLU A 72 7.70 -6.39 -8.66
N ILE A 73 7.18 -6.02 -9.84
CA ILE A 73 5.89 -5.33 -9.97
C ILE A 73 4.91 -6.31 -10.60
N ARG A 74 3.90 -6.76 -9.85
CA ARG A 74 2.89 -7.70 -10.36
C ARG A 74 1.94 -7.04 -11.33
N GLY A 75 1.55 -5.80 -11.05
CA GLY A 75 0.67 -5.04 -11.93
C GLY A 75 0.22 -3.71 -11.34
N THR A 76 -0.42 -2.90 -12.19
CA THR A 76 -1.11 -1.67 -11.80
C THR A 76 -2.54 -1.68 -12.33
N GLU A 77 -3.47 -1.16 -11.53
CA GLU A 77 -4.89 -1.06 -11.88
C GLU A 77 -5.44 0.35 -11.61
N GLY A 78 -6.55 0.71 -12.26
CA GLY A 78 -7.27 1.97 -12.01
C GLY A 78 -6.64 3.24 -12.64
N GLU A 79 -5.55 3.09 -13.40
CA GLU A 79 -4.83 4.22 -14.04
C GLU A 79 -5.66 4.99 -15.07
N LYS A 80 -6.73 4.41 -15.63
CA LYS A 80 -7.57 5.09 -16.62
C LYS A 80 -8.38 6.24 -16.01
N ASP A 81 -8.99 6.02 -14.86
CA ASP A 81 -9.79 7.04 -14.17
C ASP A 81 -8.91 7.83 -13.19
N GLY A 82 -8.03 7.13 -12.46
CA GLY A 82 -7.07 7.73 -11.52
C GLY A 82 -7.67 8.19 -10.19
N GLU A 83 -8.97 7.99 -9.95
CA GLU A 83 -9.55 8.28 -8.63
C GLU A 83 -9.11 7.27 -7.57
N TRP A 84 -8.78 6.06 -8.00
CA TRP A 84 -8.15 5.01 -7.23
C TRP A 84 -7.18 4.26 -8.15
N VAL A 85 -5.89 4.35 -7.83
CA VAL A 85 -4.83 3.57 -8.46
C VAL A 85 -4.34 2.50 -7.47
N LEU A 86 -4.18 1.27 -7.95
CA LEU A 86 -3.60 0.17 -7.18
C LEU A 86 -2.27 -0.21 -7.80
N VAL A 87 -1.23 -0.37 -6.98
CA VAL A 87 0.06 -0.96 -7.37
C VAL A 87 0.29 -2.22 -6.55
N ASP A 88 0.36 -3.36 -7.23
CA ASP A 88 0.61 -4.67 -6.64
C ASP A 88 2.11 -5.01 -6.72
N LEU A 89 2.75 -5.08 -5.56
CA LEU A 89 4.15 -5.43 -5.39
C LEU A 89 4.32 -6.79 -4.69
N ASN A 90 3.30 -7.65 -4.74
CA ASN A 90 3.22 -8.93 -4.02
C ASN A 90 3.17 -8.75 -2.49
N ASP A 91 4.30 -8.42 -1.87
CA ASP A 91 4.43 -8.28 -0.42
C ASP A 91 3.81 -6.98 0.12
N ILE A 92 3.62 -5.99 -0.76
CA ILE A 92 2.97 -4.72 -0.44
C ILE A 92 1.95 -4.38 -1.53
N VAL A 93 0.72 -4.05 -1.12
CA VAL A 93 -0.29 -3.47 -2.01
C VAL A 93 -0.46 -2.00 -1.68
N VAL A 94 -0.26 -1.13 -2.67
CA VAL A 94 -0.35 0.32 -2.53
C VAL A 94 -1.65 0.81 -3.15
N HIS A 95 -2.48 1.47 -2.34
CA HIS A 95 -3.73 2.09 -2.75
C HIS A 95 -3.56 3.60 -2.73
N ILE A 96 -3.74 4.25 -3.88
CA ILE A 96 -3.58 5.69 -4.04
C ILE A 96 -4.93 6.25 -4.46
N MET A 97 -5.53 7.09 -3.62
CA MET A 97 -6.91 7.53 -3.82
C MET A 97 -7.04 9.04 -3.68
N ILE A 98 -8.02 9.63 -4.37
CA ILE A 98 -8.49 10.98 -4.03
C ILE A 98 -9.32 10.94 -2.73
N PRO A 99 -9.42 12.05 -1.96
CA PRO A 99 -10.05 12.03 -0.63
C PRO A 99 -11.48 11.51 -0.61
N ALA A 100 -12.30 11.85 -1.62
CA ALA A 100 -13.68 11.38 -1.71
C ALA A 100 -13.75 9.85 -1.85
N THR A 101 -12.90 9.28 -2.71
CA THR A 101 -12.83 7.83 -2.94
C THR A 101 -12.30 7.10 -1.71
N ARG A 102 -11.26 7.64 -1.06
CA ARG A 102 -10.72 7.08 0.19
C ARG A 102 -11.77 7.06 1.30
N ALA A 103 -12.53 8.15 1.46
CA ALA A 103 -13.60 8.24 2.45
C ALA A 103 -14.76 7.29 2.14
N TYR A 104 -15.12 7.11 0.86
CA TYR A 104 -16.20 6.22 0.45
C TYR A 104 -15.86 4.74 0.73
N TYR A 105 -14.65 4.29 0.36
CA TYR A 105 -14.26 2.89 0.53
C TYR A 105 -13.72 2.55 1.92
N ASN A 106 -13.09 3.52 2.60
CA ASN A 106 -12.62 3.44 3.98
C ASN A 106 -11.89 2.13 4.32
N LEU A 107 -10.90 1.76 3.50
CA LEU A 107 -10.15 0.51 3.65
C LEU A 107 -9.46 0.42 5.01
N GLU A 108 -9.04 1.55 5.57
CA GLU A 108 -8.37 1.62 6.86
C GLU A 108 -9.26 1.11 7.99
N GLN A 109 -10.56 1.45 7.99
CA GLN A 109 -11.50 0.88 8.94
C GLN A 109 -11.71 -0.62 8.70
N LEU A 110 -11.86 -1.05 7.43
CA LEU A 110 -12.07 -2.47 7.11
C LEU A 110 -10.94 -3.36 7.68
N TRP A 111 -9.69 -2.97 7.46
CA TRP A 111 -8.52 -3.73 7.89
C TRP A 111 -8.22 -3.54 9.38
N GLY A 112 -8.46 -2.36 9.94
CA GLY A 112 -8.38 -2.11 11.39
C GLY A 112 -9.40 -2.93 12.19
N ASP A 113 -10.66 -2.97 11.76
CA ASP A 113 -11.71 -3.76 12.41
C ASP A 113 -11.47 -5.27 12.28
N ALA A 114 -10.86 -5.72 11.18
CA ALA A 114 -10.46 -7.11 11.02
C ALA A 114 -9.37 -7.51 12.02
N GLU A 115 -8.40 -6.62 12.29
CA GLU A 115 -7.40 -6.82 13.34
C GLU A 115 -8.04 -6.90 14.73
N ALA A 116 -8.92 -5.95 15.07
CA ALA A 116 -9.61 -5.92 16.36
C ALA A 116 -10.46 -7.18 16.60
N ARG A 117 -11.21 -7.67 15.61
CA ARG A 117 -12.02 -8.90 15.72
C ARG A 117 -11.17 -10.15 15.97
N ARG A 118 -9.98 -10.24 15.38
CA ARG A 118 -9.06 -11.36 15.64
C ARG A 118 -8.53 -11.39 17.06
N GLY A 119 -8.34 -10.22 17.69
CA GLY A 119 -8.01 -10.13 19.11
C GLY A 119 -9.11 -10.69 20.02
N HIS A 120 -10.37 -10.43 19.68
CA HIS A 120 -11.52 -10.92 20.47
C HIS A 120 -11.71 -12.44 20.38
N ILE A 121 -11.47 -13.08 19.23
CA ILE A 121 -11.63 -14.54 19.07
C ILE A 121 -10.59 -15.34 19.88
N LYS A 122 -9.39 -14.79 20.12
CA LYS A 122 -8.34 -15.49 20.87
C LYS A 122 -8.51 -15.44 22.39
N THR A 123 -9.47 -14.67 22.89
CA THR A 123 -9.68 -14.43 24.33
C THR A 123 -10.97 -15.05 24.85
N ALA A 124 -11.67 -15.84 24.03
CA ALA A 124 -12.92 -16.53 24.34
C ALA A 124 -12.73 -18.05 24.39
#